data_AF-A0A9D1J7T6-F1
#
_entry.id   AF-A0A9D1J7T6-F1
#
_cell.length_a   1.000
_cell.length_b   1.000
_cell.length_c   1.000
_cell.angle_alpha   90.00
_cell.angle_beta   90.00
_cell.angle_gamma   90.00
#
_symmetry.space_group_name_H-M   'P 1'
#
loop_
_entity.id
_entity.type
_entity.pdbx_description
1 polymer ?
#
loop_
_entity_poly.entity_id
_entity_poly.type
_entity_poly.pdbx_seq_one_letter_code
_entity_poly.pdbx_strand_id
1 'polypeptide(L)'
;MKSWKKRLKSELDAIVPAQPANVRCDRAKSSSANTFSRRPALWISAVAAVLVLAVALPFVLPVGQTASACVTVELNPKVAFVTEKGVVSDSVALNEDADIVLNYDRLYEKLLGLPIDEAVTLFVDYSARLGFVDMDDVATLRVSGGDGESLATVANSLNEYFQKKGVYAVVAENVTDADGLASILGESLKNFFNDTARQSPFISQRQAEGLSEQQLQSYYQSHYLYGEVKNTVRLLVSHFLDELGDIASSAIAHLEELANYISDEVFDRVGETLVQLISLVWPDASALQDLVHIPQSLQEFAQKVTDFLNVQVQMRLQFYGEMYQTVREAISDADFDAFVQNIVAQYGSANDYWQNANN
;
A
#
# COMPACT_ATOMS: atom_id res chain seq x y z
N MET A 1 42.77 -6.88 -5.52
CA MET A 1 41.30 -7.06 -5.42
C MET A 1 40.86 -6.63 -4.04
N LYS A 2 40.14 -5.51 -3.91
CA LYS A 2 39.64 -5.01 -2.61
C LYS A 2 38.48 -5.92 -2.16
N SER A 3 38.44 -6.32 -0.89
CA SER A 3 37.40 -7.23 -0.39
C SER A 3 36.01 -6.62 -0.57
N TRP A 4 35.05 -7.44 -1.02
CA TRP A 4 33.66 -7.08 -1.29
C TRP A 4 32.98 -6.38 -0.11
N LYS A 5 33.34 -6.72 1.13
CA LYS A 5 32.87 -6.04 2.34
C LYS A 5 33.23 -4.55 2.40
N LYS A 6 34.37 -4.14 1.84
CA LYS A 6 34.76 -2.72 1.75
C LYS A 6 34.04 -1.97 0.63
N ARG A 7 33.66 -2.66 -0.46
CA ARG A 7 32.81 -2.09 -1.54
C ARG A 7 31.38 -1.92 -1.06
N LEU A 8 30.82 -2.95 -0.44
CA LEU A 8 29.47 -2.92 0.12
C LEU A 8 29.32 -1.79 1.15
N LYS A 9 30.32 -1.62 2.03
CA LYS A 9 30.32 -0.53 2.99
C LYS A 9 30.45 0.86 2.34
N SER A 10 31.29 1.02 1.32
CA SER A 10 31.41 2.32 0.63
C SER A 10 30.20 2.66 -0.25
N GLU A 11 29.50 1.65 -0.77
CA GLU A 11 28.28 1.81 -1.56
C GLU A 11 27.06 2.08 -0.64
N LEU A 12 27.00 1.46 0.55
CA LEU A 12 25.99 1.77 1.58
C LEU A 12 26.19 3.18 2.18
N ASP A 13 27.44 3.57 2.47
CA ASP A 13 27.79 4.90 3.00
C ASP A 13 27.56 6.03 1.97
N ALA A 14 27.39 5.72 0.69
CA ALA A 14 27.13 6.69 -0.39
C ALA A 14 25.62 6.94 -0.64
N ILE A 15 24.77 5.97 -0.29
CA ILE A 15 23.30 6.04 -0.47
C ILE A 15 22.62 6.58 0.80
N VAL A 16 23.25 6.41 1.96
CA VAL A 16 22.77 6.94 3.24
C VAL A 16 23.40 8.32 3.49
N PRO A 17 22.62 9.41 3.65
CA PRO A 17 23.20 10.69 4.06
C PRO A 17 23.92 10.52 5.40
N ALA A 18 25.20 10.91 5.45
CA ALA A 18 26.03 10.75 6.63
C ALA A 18 25.38 11.42 7.85
N GLN A 19 25.04 10.63 8.89
CA GLN A 19 24.74 11.18 10.20
C GLN A 19 25.96 11.98 10.70
N PRO A 20 25.77 13.15 11.32
CA PRO A 20 26.85 13.88 11.95
C PRO A 20 27.50 12.98 13.01
N ALA A 21 28.76 12.62 12.77
CA ALA A 21 29.55 11.77 13.65
C ALA A 21 29.78 12.49 14.97
N ASN A 22 28.92 12.31 15.97
CA ASN A 22 29.13 12.68 17.38
C ASN A 22 28.07 12.07 18.32
N VAL A 23 27.94 10.74 18.40
CA VAL A 23 27.45 10.12 19.65
C VAL A 23 28.24 8.84 19.90
N ARG A 24 29.29 8.98 20.71
CA ARG A 24 30.09 7.88 21.23
C ARG A 24 29.26 7.21 22.34
N CYS A 25 28.78 5.98 22.13
CA CYS A 25 28.19 5.19 23.21
C CYS A 25 29.30 4.68 24.12
N ASP A 26 29.70 5.51 25.09
CA ASP A 26 30.54 5.05 26.19
C ASP A 26 29.69 4.19 27.15
N ARG A 27 30.09 2.93 27.22
CA ARG A 27 29.60 1.89 28.12
C ARG A 27 29.77 2.34 29.57
N ALA A 28 28.69 2.76 30.22
CA ALA A 28 28.71 3.14 31.63
C ALA A 28 28.93 1.90 32.51
N LYS A 29 30.11 1.82 33.12
CA LYS A 29 30.39 0.99 34.29
C LYS A 29 29.60 1.52 35.48
N SER A 30 29.03 0.61 36.26
CA SER A 30 28.55 0.91 37.61
C SER A 30 29.74 1.14 38.55
N SER A 31 29.66 2.16 39.40
CA SER A 31 30.26 2.14 40.74
C SER A 31 29.84 3.33 41.60
N SER A 32 29.28 2.97 42.76
CA SER A 32 29.47 3.54 44.11
C SER A 32 29.15 5.01 44.43
N ALA A 33 28.34 5.14 45.48
CA ALA A 33 28.13 6.30 46.33
C ALA A 33 29.41 6.97 46.85
N ASN A 34 29.40 8.30 47.04
CA ASN A 34 29.22 8.92 48.36
C ASN A 34 29.40 10.46 48.38
N THR A 35 28.68 11.06 49.35
CA THR A 35 29.02 12.21 50.20
C THR A 35 28.80 13.68 49.76
N PHE A 36 28.02 14.33 50.64
CA PHE A 36 27.77 15.74 50.91
C PHE A 36 29.02 16.63 51.02
N SER A 37 28.93 17.90 50.60
CA SER A 37 29.30 19.06 51.44
C SER A 37 28.68 20.37 50.93
N ARG A 38 28.56 21.36 51.82
CA ARG A 38 27.64 22.51 51.77
C ARG A 38 28.32 23.80 51.26
N ARG A 39 27.60 24.53 50.36
CA ARG A 39 27.28 26.00 50.30
C ARG A 39 28.42 27.07 50.28
N PRO A 40 28.16 28.37 49.94
CA PRO A 40 27.07 29.00 49.16
C PRO A 40 27.54 30.11 48.16
N ALA A 41 26.55 30.70 47.47
CA ALA A 41 26.49 32.06 46.91
C ALA A 41 27.10 32.32 45.52
N LEU A 42 26.24 32.61 44.54
CA LEU A 42 26.03 33.97 44.06
C LEU A 42 24.86 34.02 43.07
N TRP A 43 23.87 34.81 43.45
CA TRP A 43 22.72 35.21 42.65
C TRP A 43 23.21 36.12 41.52
N ILE A 44 23.01 35.70 40.27
CA ILE A 44 22.86 36.49 39.03
C ILE A 44 22.56 35.54 37.83
N SER A 45 22.76 34.22 37.96
CA SER A 45 22.52 33.27 36.88
C SER A 45 21.06 32.84 36.66
N ALA A 46 20.10 33.24 37.50
CA ALA A 46 18.73 32.70 37.44
C ALA A 46 17.98 33.06 36.14
N VAL A 47 18.19 34.25 35.58
CA VAL A 47 17.49 34.67 34.35
C VAL A 47 18.10 34.02 33.10
N ALA A 48 19.43 33.90 33.05
CA ALA A 48 20.12 33.19 31.97
C ALA A 48 19.91 31.67 32.03
N ALA A 49 19.88 31.08 33.23
CA ALA A 49 19.59 29.66 33.41
C ALA A 49 18.14 29.33 33.09
N VAL A 50 17.17 30.20 33.41
CA VAL A 50 15.76 30.01 33.02
C VAL A 50 15.56 30.18 31.52
N LEU A 51 16.27 31.11 30.85
CA LEU A 51 16.22 31.23 29.38
C LEU A 51 16.91 30.05 28.68
N VAL A 52 18.05 29.57 29.17
CA VAL A 52 18.72 28.38 28.64
C VAL A 52 17.90 27.12 28.92
N LEU A 53 17.25 26.99 30.09
CA LEU A 53 16.31 25.91 30.37
C LEU A 53 15.04 26.04 29.51
N ALA A 54 14.48 27.23 29.27
CA ALA A 54 13.30 27.39 28.43
C ALA A 54 13.58 27.09 26.93
N VAL A 55 14.79 27.36 26.47
CA VAL A 55 15.23 27.06 25.09
C VAL A 55 15.74 25.62 24.94
N ALA A 56 16.31 25.02 25.99
CA ALA A 56 16.80 23.64 25.97
C ALA A 56 15.77 22.61 26.43
N LEU A 57 14.76 22.95 27.25
CA LEU A 57 13.71 22.02 27.68
C LEU A 57 12.94 21.40 26.51
N PRO A 58 12.61 22.12 25.41
CA PRO A 58 11.98 21.52 24.24
C PRO A 58 12.86 20.49 23.52
N PHE A 59 14.20 20.58 23.71
CA PHE A 59 15.18 19.73 23.04
C PHE A 59 15.74 18.61 23.94
N VAL A 60 15.53 18.67 25.27
CA VAL A 60 16.08 17.71 26.25
C VAL A 60 14.98 16.94 26.99
N LEU A 61 13.73 17.42 26.99
CA LEU A 61 12.61 16.57 27.37
C LEU A 61 12.31 15.64 26.20
N PRO A 62 12.17 14.32 26.43
CA PRO A 62 11.58 13.45 25.44
C PRO A 62 10.20 14.02 25.16
N VAL A 63 10.00 14.61 23.97
CA VAL A 63 8.67 14.82 23.42
C VAL A 63 8.01 13.46 23.58
N GLY A 64 6.99 13.41 24.44
CA GLY A 64 6.32 12.16 24.81
C GLY A 64 6.06 11.39 23.53
N GLN A 65 6.44 10.11 23.52
CA GLN A 65 6.12 9.21 22.41
C GLN A 65 4.65 9.42 22.09
N THR A 66 4.37 10.10 20.99
CA THR A 66 3.02 10.22 20.50
C THR A 66 2.60 8.82 20.13
N ALA A 67 1.53 8.34 20.74
CA ALA A 67 1.01 7.02 20.43
C ALA A 67 0.68 7.01 18.93
N SER A 68 1.44 6.25 18.16
CA SER A 68 1.12 5.98 16.76
C SER A 68 -0.18 5.19 16.72
N ALA A 69 -1.13 5.61 15.90
CA ALA A 69 -2.37 4.87 15.67
C ALA A 69 -2.33 4.19 14.30
N CYS A 70 -3.11 3.12 14.15
CA CYS A 70 -3.22 2.35 12.92
C CYS A 70 -4.68 2.32 12.46
N VAL A 71 -4.89 2.62 11.18
CA VAL A 71 -6.18 2.47 10.50
C VAL A 71 -5.97 1.61 9.27
N THR A 72 -6.78 0.57 9.08
CA THR A 72 -6.70 -0.31 7.92
C THR A 72 -7.94 -0.17 7.05
N VAL A 73 -7.76 -0.21 5.73
CA VAL A 73 -8.85 -0.19 4.75
C VAL A 73 -8.84 -1.49 3.96
N GLU A 74 -10.00 -2.14 3.86
CA GLU A 74 -10.22 -3.42 3.19
C GLU A 74 -11.32 -3.27 2.12
N LEU A 75 -10.90 -3.06 0.87
CA LEU A 75 -11.78 -3.01 -0.32
C LEU A 75 -11.27 -3.92 -1.46
N ASN A 76 -10.25 -4.76 -1.19
CA ASN A 76 -9.43 -5.49 -2.14
C ASN A 76 -8.98 -4.60 -3.33
N PRO A 77 -8.20 -3.55 -3.04
CA PRO A 77 -6.96 -3.56 -2.27
C PRO A 77 -7.09 -3.46 -0.74
N LYS A 78 -6.02 -3.86 -0.03
CA LYS A 78 -5.92 -3.80 1.42
C LYS A 78 -4.68 -3.00 1.85
N VAL A 79 -4.88 -1.95 2.65
CA VAL A 79 -3.80 -1.03 3.08
C VAL A 79 -3.90 -0.70 4.56
N ALA A 80 -2.76 -0.44 5.20
CA ALA A 80 -2.67 0.12 6.55
C ALA A 80 -2.07 1.52 6.53
N PHE A 81 -2.63 2.42 7.31
CA PHE A 81 -2.15 3.78 7.55
C PHE A 81 -1.62 3.87 8.98
N VAL A 82 -0.38 4.33 9.12
CA VAL A 82 0.20 4.72 10.41
C VAL A 82 0.01 6.21 10.56
N THR A 83 -0.52 6.63 11.71
CA THR A 83 -0.78 8.04 11.99
C THR A 83 -0.08 8.51 13.26
N GLU A 84 0.39 9.75 13.23
CA GLU A 84 0.91 10.45 14.39
C GLU A 84 0.13 11.76 14.55
N LYS A 85 -0.57 11.91 15.68
CA LYS A 85 -1.45 13.07 15.94
C LYS A 85 -2.52 13.29 14.86
N GLY A 86 -3.10 12.20 14.34
CA GLY A 86 -4.17 12.23 13.33
C GLY A 86 -3.71 12.47 11.89
N VAL A 87 -2.39 12.61 11.67
CA VAL A 87 -1.79 12.79 10.35
C VAL A 87 -1.05 11.52 9.93
N VAL A 88 -1.14 11.14 8.67
CA VAL A 88 -0.46 9.96 8.12
C VAL A 88 1.04 10.17 8.14
N SER A 89 1.74 9.32 8.89
CA SER A 89 3.21 9.24 8.90
C SER A 89 3.74 8.15 7.98
N ASP A 90 2.93 7.12 7.70
CA ASP A 90 3.26 6.06 6.76
C ASP A 90 2.01 5.36 6.20
N SER A 91 2.15 4.71 5.05
CA SER A 91 1.10 3.85 4.47
C SER A 91 1.70 2.60 3.85
N VAL A 92 1.12 1.45 4.13
CA VAL A 92 1.71 0.14 3.83
C VAL A 92 0.68 -0.78 3.20
N ALA A 93 0.98 -1.29 2.02
CA ALA A 93 0.16 -2.29 1.34
C ALA A 93 0.12 -3.59 2.16
N LEU A 94 -1.06 -4.16 2.36
CA LEU A 94 -1.25 -5.45 3.03
C LEU A 94 -1.57 -6.57 2.03
N ASN A 95 -1.79 -6.24 0.75
CA ASN A 95 -1.88 -7.18 -0.37
C ASN A 95 -1.31 -6.54 -1.65
N GLU A 96 -1.12 -7.35 -2.70
CA GLU A 96 -0.51 -6.88 -3.95
C GLU A 96 -1.40 -5.92 -4.74
N ASP A 97 -2.72 -6.02 -4.60
CA ASP A 97 -3.63 -5.03 -5.20
C ASP A 97 -3.35 -3.62 -4.64
N ALA A 98 -3.01 -3.50 -3.36
CA ALA A 98 -2.63 -2.22 -2.77
C ALA A 98 -1.26 -1.72 -3.27
N ASP A 99 -0.35 -2.60 -3.70
CA ASP A 99 0.89 -2.16 -4.34
C ASP A 99 0.60 -1.44 -5.65
N ILE A 100 -0.36 -1.93 -6.44
CA ILE A 100 -0.80 -1.30 -7.70
C ILE A 100 -1.32 0.11 -7.41
N VAL A 101 -2.20 0.25 -6.42
CA VAL A 101 -2.81 1.54 -6.08
C VAL A 101 -1.79 2.53 -5.50
N LEU A 102 -0.94 2.10 -4.57
CA LEU A 102 0.09 2.97 -3.97
C LEU A 102 1.15 3.41 -4.98
N ASN A 103 1.46 2.57 -5.98
CA ASN A 103 2.41 2.89 -7.04
C ASN A 103 1.82 3.86 -8.07
N TYR A 104 0.50 3.86 -8.27
CA TYR A 104 -0.16 4.72 -9.25
C TYR A 104 0.08 6.20 -8.95
N ASP A 105 0.75 6.90 -9.87
CA ASP A 105 0.98 8.35 -9.81
C ASP A 105 1.56 8.77 -8.44
N ARG A 106 2.47 7.94 -7.90
CA ARG A 106 3.18 8.17 -6.64
C ARG A 106 2.23 8.48 -5.49
N LEU A 107 1.14 7.71 -5.42
CA LEU A 107 0.12 7.90 -4.40
C LEU A 107 0.71 7.76 -2.99
N TYR A 108 1.59 6.78 -2.76
CA TYR A 108 2.29 6.63 -1.49
C TYR A 108 2.83 7.97 -0.95
N GLU A 109 3.60 8.70 -1.75
CA GLU A 109 4.19 9.96 -1.34
C GLU A 109 3.16 11.08 -1.12
N LYS A 110 2.02 11.02 -1.82
CA LYS A 110 0.92 11.99 -1.68
C LYS A 110 0.10 11.77 -0.42
N LEU A 111 0.06 10.55 0.11
CA LEU A 111 -0.67 10.22 1.33
C LEU A 111 0.04 10.74 2.58
N LEU A 112 1.38 10.84 2.53
CA LEU A 112 2.18 11.28 3.68
C LEU A 112 1.87 12.73 4.06
N GLY A 113 1.62 12.97 5.35
CA GLY A 113 1.32 14.29 5.89
C GLY A 113 -0.14 14.74 5.75
N LEU A 114 -1.01 13.93 5.13
CA LEU A 114 -2.44 14.21 5.07
C LEU A 114 -3.16 13.78 6.36
N PRO A 115 -4.26 14.45 6.74
CA PRO A 115 -5.23 13.90 7.69
C PRO A 115 -5.70 12.51 7.27
N ILE A 116 -5.96 11.62 8.24
CA ILE A 116 -6.29 10.22 7.96
C ILE A 116 -7.54 10.04 7.09
N ASP A 117 -8.56 10.86 7.29
CA ASP A 117 -9.79 10.89 6.50
C ASP A 117 -9.53 11.31 5.05
N GLU A 118 -8.74 12.36 4.83
CA GLU A 118 -8.34 12.78 3.48
C GLU A 118 -7.48 11.72 2.78
N ALA A 119 -6.55 11.10 3.49
CA ALA A 119 -5.67 10.07 2.95
C ALA A 119 -6.45 8.80 2.55
N VAL A 120 -7.36 8.34 3.41
CA VAL A 120 -8.20 7.18 3.12
C VAL A 120 -9.12 7.46 1.93
N THR A 121 -9.77 8.62 1.88
CA THR A 121 -10.60 9.00 0.72
C THR A 121 -9.78 9.09 -0.57
N LEU A 122 -8.55 9.63 -0.53
CA LEU A 122 -7.68 9.68 -1.70
C LEU A 122 -7.28 8.26 -2.19
N PHE A 123 -6.96 7.36 -1.26
CA PHE A 123 -6.67 5.97 -1.59
C PHE A 123 -7.87 5.25 -2.23
N VAL A 124 -9.07 5.46 -1.69
CA VAL A 124 -10.31 4.90 -2.25
C VAL A 124 -10.62 5.50 -3.62
N ASP A 125 -10.39 6.80 -3.84
CA ASP A 125 -10.55 7.44 -5.15
C ASP A 125 -9.61 6.83 -6.21
N TYR A 126 -8.34 6.63 -5.87
CA TYR A 126 -7.38 5.98 -6.75
C TYR A 126 -7.74 4.50 -7.00
N SER A 127 -8.25 3.80 -5.99
CA SER A 127 -8.73 2.42 -6.13
C SER A 127 -9.93 2.34 -7.09
N ALA A 128 -10.87 3.28 -6.98
CA ALA A 128 -12.02 3.38 -7.87
C ALA A 128 -11.62 3.67 -9.32
N ARG A 129 -10.64 4.58 -9.54
CA ARG A 129 -10.08 4.86 -10.88
C ARG A 129 -9.49 3.63 -11.56
N LEU A 130 -8.95 2.71 -10.76
CA LEU A 130 -8.31 1.49 -11.23
C LEU A 130 -9.29 0.29 -11.27
N GLY A 131 -10.59 0.53 -11.06
CA GLY A 131 -11.64 -0.48 -11.14
C GLY A 131 -11.66 -1.48 -9.98
N PHE A 132 -11.05 -1.14 -8.84
CA PHE A 132 -11.16 -1.98 -7.62
C PHE A 132 -12.42 -1.69 -6.82
N VAL A 133 -13.13 -0.62 -7.15
CA VAL A 133 -14.44 -0.31 -6.60
C VAL A 133 -15.44 -0.41 -7.75
N ASP A 134 -16.47 -1.21 -7.57
CA ASP A 134 -17.60 -1.24 -8.50
C ASP A 134 -18.36 0.08 -8.37
N MET A 135 -18.30 0.90 -9.42
CA MET A 135 -18.92 2.21 -9.48
C MET A 135 -20.33 2.15 -10.10
N ASP A 136 -20.76 0.98 -10.59
CA ASP A 136 -22.07 0.75 -11.19
C ASP A 136 -23.00 -0.08 -10.28
N ASP A 137 -22.44 -0.74 -9.27
CA ASP A 137 -23.16 -1.41 -8.17
C ASP A 137 -22.81 -0.79 -6.80
N VAL A 138 -23.09 -1.52 -5.71
CA VAL A 138 -22.81 -1.12 -4.33
C VAL A 138 -21.32 -1.26 -4.01
N ALA A 139 -20.65 -0.13 -3.80
CA ALA A 139 -19.28 -0.10 -3.29
C ALA A 139 -19.25 -0.63 -1.85
N THR A 140 -18.40 -1.61 -1.56
CA THR A 140 -18.35 -2.26 -0.25
C THR A 140 -16.93 -2.26 0.29
N LEU A 141 -16.74 -1.72 1.50
CA LEU A 141 -15.42 -1.65 2.13
C LEU A 141 -15.52 -1.67 3.66
N ARG A 142 -14.42 -2.06 4.31
CA ARG A 142 -14.29 -2.03 5.76
C ARG A 142 -13.13 -1.15 6.20
N VAL A 143 -13.37 -0.32 7.22
CA VAL A 143 -12.34 0.45 7.91
C VAL A 143 -12.19 -0.08 9.34
N SER A 144 -10.98 -0.41 9.75
CA SER A 144 -10.70 -0.93 11.10
C SER A 144 -9.65 -0.10 11.82
N GLY A 145 -9.79 0.05 13.14
CA GLY A 145 -8.95 0.93 13.95
C GLY A 145 -9.30 0.86 15.43
N GLY A 146 -8.38 1.35 16.28
CA GLY A 146 -8.56 1.35 17.73
C GLY A 146 -9.37 2.52 18.30
N ASP A 147 -9.56 3.57 17.51
CA ASP A 147 -10.27 4.78 17.92
C ASP A 147 -11.57 4.94 17.11
N GLY A 148 -12.70 4.79 17.79
CA GLY A 148 -14.01 4.88 17.16
C GLY A 148 -14.37 6.28 16.64
N GLU A 149 -13.87 7.34 17.26
CA GLU A 149 -14.15 8.71 16.80
C GLU A 149 -13.41 9.02 15.49
N SER A 150 -12.14 8.60 15.40
CA SER A 150 -11.38 8.66 14.16
C SER A 150 -12.01 7.80 13.05
N LEU A 151 -12.47 6.57 13.36
CA LEU A 151 -13.13 5.73 12.36
C LEU A 151 -14.44 6.33 11.86
N ALA A 152 -15.26 6.89 12.74
CA ALA A 152 -16.50 7.55 12.33
C ALA A 152 -16.22 8.75 11.41
N THR A 153 -15.15 9.49 11.68
CA THR A 153 -14.71 10.62 10.82
C THR A 153 -14.29 10.14 9.44
N VAL A 154 -13.51 9.05 9.37
CA VAL A 154 -13.12 8.41 8.11
C VAL A 154 -14.34 7.88 7.36
N ALA A 155 -15.25 7.19 8.04
CA ALA A 155 -16.45 6.61 7.45
C ALA A 155 -17.38 7.69 6.87
N ASN A 156 -17.58 8.79 7.60
CA ASN A 156 -18.35 9.94 7.11
C ASN A 156 -17.72 10.55 5.86
N SER A 157 -16.39 10.72 5.84
CA SER A 157 -15.67 11.27 4.69
C SER A 157 -15.76 10.38 3.45
N LEU A 158 -15.78 9.06 3.63
CA LEU A 158 -16.00 8.09 2.56
C LEU A 158 -17.45 8.10 2.07
N ASN A 159 -18.43 8.13 2.97
CA ASN A 159 -19.85 8.24 2.61
C ASN A 159 -20.09 9.51 1.78
N GLU A 160 -19.57 10.66 2.23
CA GLU A 160 -19.65 11.91 1.47
C GLU A 160 -18.99 11.80 0.09
N TYR A 161 -17.84 11.13 -0.01
CA TYR A 161 -17.16 10.90 -1.29
C TYR A 161 -18.05 10.10 -2.25
N PHE A 162 -18.60 8.98 -1.81
CA PHE A 162 -19.46 8.12 -2.63
C PHE A 162 -20.78 8.79 -3.02
N GLN A 163 -21.42 9.48 -2.08
CA GLN A 163 -22.63 10.28 -2.36
C GLN A 163 -22.37 11.34 -3.44
N LYS A 164 -21.26 12.09 -3.33
CA LYS A 164 -20.85 13.09 -4.34
C LYS A 164 -20.55 12.45 -5.70
N LYS A 165 -20.06 11.20 -5.70
CA LYS A 165 -19.81 10.39 -6.90
C LYS A 165 -21.07 9.71 -7.45
N GLY A 166 -22.22 9.81 -6.77
CA GLY A 166 -23.45 9.16 -7.18
C GLY A 166 -23.40 7.62 -7.08
N VAL A 167 -22.63 7.10 -6.12
CA VAL A 167 -22.43 5.65 -5.90
C VAL A 167 -22.96 5.28 -4.52
N TYR A 168 -23.79 4.24 -4.46
CA TYR A 168 -24.20 3.68 -3.17
C TYR A 168 -23.05 2.90 -2.57
N ALA A 169 -22.75 3.14 -1.29
CA ALA A 169 -21.64 2.49 -0.62
C ALA A 169 -22.01 2.02 0.78
N VAL A 170 -21.46 0.88 1.17
CA VAL A 170 -21.51 0.38 2.54
C VAL A 170 -20.11 0.44 3.12
N VAL A 171 -19.89 1.43 4.00
CA VAL A 171 -18.66 1.58 4.77
C VAL A 171 -18.85 0.89 6.13
N ALA A 172 -18.25 -0.29 6.28
CA ALA A 172 -18.31 -1.04 7.52
C ALA A 172 -17.23 -0.56 8.50
N GLU A 173 -17.64 -0.02 9.64
CA GLU A 173 -16.73 0.38 10.72
C GLU A 173 -16.45 -0.80 11.66
N ASN A 174 -15.17 -1.06 11.92
CA ASN A 174 -14.72 -2.12 12.82
C ASN A 174 -13.77 -1.54 13.88
N VAL A 175 -14.36 -1.01 14.96
CA VAL A 175 -13.60 -0.60 16.15
C VAL A 175 -13.09 -1.85 16.84
N THR A 176 -11.77 -2.01 16.89
CA THR A 176 -11.15 -3.24 17.37
C THR A 176 -9.91 -2.96 18.22
N ASP A 177 -9.57 -3.91 19.08
CA ASP A 177 -8.42 -3.78 19.96
C ASP A 177 -7.10 -4.13 19.25
N ALA A 178 -6.01 -4.16 20.03
CA ALA A 178 -4.68 -4.47 19.51
C ALA A 178 -4.59 -5.87 18.88
N ASP A 179 -5.32 -6.85 19.43
CA ASP A 179 -5.30 -8.23 18.94
C ASP A 179 -6.10 -8.35 17.63
N GLY A 180 -7.24 -7.64 17.54
CA GLY A 180 -8.01 -7.54 16.30
C GLY A 180 -7.23 -6.86 15.18
N LEU A 181 -6.56 -5.74 15.44
CA LEU A 181 -5.68 -5.10 14.47
C LEU A 181 -4.50 -6.00 14.07
N ALA A 182 -3.89 -6.71 15.03
CA ALA A 182 -2.82 -7.64 14.73
C ALA A 182 -3.28 -8.77 13.80
N SER A 183 -4.51 -9.27 13.97
CA SER A 183 -5.11 -10.26 13.07
C SER A 183 -5.29 -9.73 11.65
N ILE A 184 -5.64 -8.44 11.49
CA ILE A 184 -5.82 -7.82 10.17
C ILE A 184 -4.48 -7.61 9.47
N LEU A 185 -3.46 -7.20 10.22
CA LEU A 185 -2.10 -6.93 9.74
C LEU A 185 -1.31 -8.21 9.45
N GLY A 186 -1.67 -9.33 10.08
CA GLY A 186 -0.91 -10.59 9.99
C GLY A 186 0.31 -10.64 10.92
N GLU A 187 0.49 -9.62 11.77
CA GLU A 187 1.59 -9.51 12.72
C GLU A 187 1.21 -8.62 13.92
N SER A 188 2.00 -8.66 15.00
CA SER A 188 1.74 -7.81 16.16
C SER A 188 1.94 -6.32 15.85
N LEU A 189 1.10 -5.43 16.39
CA LEU A 189 1.23 -3.98 16.24
C LEU A 189 2.62 -3.44 16.58
N LYS A 190 3.27 -4.03 17.59
CA LYS A 190 4.63 -3.63 17.98
C LYS A 190 5.65 -3.91 16.87
N ASN A 191 5.56 -5.06 16.22
CA ASN A 191 6.47 -5.39 15.12
C ASN A 191 6.14 -4.51 13.91
N PHE A 192 4.86 -4.40 13.57
CA PHE A 192 4.38 -3.56 12.47
C PHE A 192 4.92 -2.12 12.56
N PHE A 193 4.76 -1.44 13.70
CA PHE A 193 5.28 -0.08 13.87
C PHE A 193 6.81 0.02 13.86
N ASN A 194 7.54 -1.04 14.22
CA ASN A 194 9.01 -1.05 14.14
C ASN A 194 9.51 -1.31 12.70
N ASP A 195 8.76 -2.09 11.95
CA ASP A 195 9.14 -2.60 10.63
C ASP A 195 8.75 -1.62 9.52
N THR A 196 7.55 -1.00 9.61
CA THR A 196 7.08 0.07 8.69
C THR A 196 8.14 1.16 8.47
N ALA A 197 8.74 1.68 9.54
CA ALA A 197 9.78 2.72 9.45
C ALA A 197 11.09 2.31 8.74
N ARG A 198 11.26 1.03 8.38
CA ARG A 198 12.51 0.46 7.85
C ARG A 198 12.36 -0.33 6.56
N GLN A 199 11.13 -0.56 6.12
CA GLN A 199 10.81 -1.46 5.03
C GLN A 199 10.11 -0.70 3.90
N SER A 200 10.04 -1.34 2.73
CA SER A 200 9.27 -0.80 1.63
C SER A 200 7.77 -0.72 1.97
N PRO A 201 7.04 0.34 1.54
CA PRO A 201 5.59 0.39 1.65
C PRO A 201 4.89 -0.69 0.79
N PHE A 202 5.60 -1.25 -0.21
CA PHE A 202 5.09 -2.26 -1.12
C PHE A 202 5.30 -3.68 -0.59
N ILE A 203 4.24 -4.47 -0.51
CA ILE A 203 4.31 -5.84 0.04
C ILE A 203 5.15 -6.76 -0.83
N SER A 204 5.08 -6.62 -2.16
CA SER A 204 5.89 -7.34 -3.14
C SER A 204 7.40 -7.18 -2.89
N GLN A 205 7.83 -5.97 -2.53
CA GLN A 205 9.22 -5.69 -2.19
C GLN A 205 9.59 -6.29 -0.83
N ARG A 206 8.73 -6.16 0.18
CA ARG A 206 8.97 -6.74 1.51
C ARG A 206 9.05 -8.27 1.48
N GLN A 207 8.26 -8.93 0.65
CA GLN A 207 8.33 -10.39 0.49
C GLN A 207 9.65 -10.87 -0.12
N ALA A 208 10.30 -10.02 -0.92
CA ALA A 208 11.62 -10.29 -1.46
C ALA A 208 12.76 -10.00 -0.46
N GLU A 209 12.51 -9.17 0.57
CA GLU A 209 13.49 -8.85 1.60
C GLU A 209 13.84 -10.11 2.41
N GLY A 210 15.06 -10.63 2.22
CA GLY A 210 15.57 -11.80 2.93
C GLY A 210 15.65 -13.08 2.11
N LEU A 211 15.19 -13.07 0.85
CA LEU A 211 15.41 -14.19 -0.07
C LEU A 211 16.86 -14.22 -0.59
N SER A 212 17.43 -15.42 -0.71
CA SER A 212 18.66 -15.61 -1.49
C SER A 212 18.41 -15.42 -2.98
N GLU A 213 19.46 -15.20 -3.78
CA GLU A 213 19.34 -15.02 -5.24
C GLU A 213 18.55 -16.16 -5.89
N GLN A 214 18.83 -17.41 -5.52
CA GLN A 214 18.10 -18.57 -6.07
C GLN A 214 16.63 -18.57 -5.65
N GLN A 215 16.33 -18.24 -4.38
CA GLN A 215 14.94 -18.17 -3.91
C GLN A 215 14.17 -17.04 -4.57
N LEU A 216 14.82 -15.91 -4.80
CA LEU A 216 14.23 -14.75 -5.47
C LEU A 216 13.95 -15.05 -6.95
N GLN A 217 14.85 -15.77 -7.64
CA GLN A 217 14.60 -16.26 -8.99
C GLN A 217 13.41 -17.23 -9.05
N SER A 218 13.37 -18.21 -8.14
CA SER A 218 12.26 -19.16 -8.07
C SER A 218 10.94 -18.47 -7.73
N TYR A 219 10.95 -17.52 -6.79
CA TYR A 219 9.78 -16.74 -6.41
C TYR A 219 9.28 -15.88 -7.57
N TYR A 220 10.17 -15.15 -8.24
CA TYR A 220 9.80 -14.37 -9.43
C TYR A 220 9.22 -15.28 -10.52
N GLN A 221 9.84 -16.42 -10.79
CA GLN A 221 9.39 -17.36 -11.81
C GLN A 221 7.99 -17.92 -11.49
N SER A 222 7.74 -18.38 -10.26
CA SER A 222 6.45 -18.98 -9.91
C SER A 222 5.34 -17.93 -9.72
N HIS A 223 5.64 -16.82 -9.05
CA HIS A 223 4.66 -15.84 -8.63
C HIS A 223 4.39 -14.80 -9.71
N TYR A 224 5.44 -14.12 -10.17
CA TYR A 224 5.30 -13.07 -11.18
C TYR A 224 5.24 -13.62 -12.60
N LEU A 225 6.20 -14.43 -13.03
CA LEU A 225 6.26 -14.85 -14.44
C LEU A 225 5.08 -15.76 -14.80
N TYR A 226 4.92 -16.89 -14.09
CA TYR A 226 3.88 -17.88 -14.39
C TYR A 226 2.51 -17.57 -13.75
N GLY A 227 2.48 -16.71 -12.74
CA GLY A 227 1.23 -16.16 -12.19
C GLY A 227 0.86 -14.86 -12.88
N GLU A 228 1.35 -13.76 -12.34
CA GLU A 228 0.87 -12.41 -12.63
C GLU A 228 1.08 -11.93 -14.07
N VAL A 229 2.28 -12.03 -14.62
CA VAL A 229 2.66 -11.62 -15.98
C VAL A 229 1.92 -12.46 -17.02
N LYS A 230 1.93 -13.78 -16.87
CA LYS A 230 1.21 -14.70 -17.76
C LYS A 230 -0.30 -14.44 -17.73
N ASN A 231 -0.89 -14.24 -16.54
CA ASN A 231 -2.31 -13.88 -16.41
C ASN A 231 -2.62 -12.54 -17.07
N THR A 232 -1.73 -11.55 -16.94
CA THR A 232 -1.86 -10.24 -17.58
C THR A 232 -1.83 -10.37 -19.09
N VAL A 233 -0.85 -11.10 -19.65
CA VAL A 233 -0.79 -11.40 -21.09
C VAL A 233 -2.08 -12.08 -21.55
N ARG A 234 -2.59 -13.05 -20.79
CA ARG A 234 -3.85 -13.73 -21.09
C ARG A 234 -5.05 -12.78 -21.11
N LEU A 235 -5.18 -11.91 -20.11
CA LEU A 235 -6.26 -10.92 -20.03
C LEU A 235 -6.21 -9.95 -21.20
N LEU A 236 -5.01 -9.46 -21.56
CA LEU A 236 -4.83 -8.58 -22.71
C LEU A 236 -5.18 -9.26 -24.03
N VAL A 237 -4.82 -10.53 -24.20
CA VAL A 237 -5.24 -11.32 -25.36
C VAL A 237 -6.76 -11.44 -25.39
N SER A 238 -7.41 -11.78 -24.27
CA SER A 238 -8.88 -11.89 -24.19
C SER A 238 -9.56 -10.58 -24.57
N HIS A 239 -9.15 -9.47 -23.95
CA HIS A 239 -9.70 -8.15 -24.22
C HIS A 239 -9.50 -7.73 -25.68
N PHE A 240 -8.32 -8.02 -26.24
CA PHE A 240 -8.05 -7.76 -27.65
C PHE A 240 -8.95 -8.58 -28.58
N LEU A 241 -9.19 -9.86 -28.24
CA LEU A 241 -10.10 -10.72 -29.01
C LEU A 241 -11.55 -10.23 -28.94
N ASP A 242 -11.98 -9.70 -27.78
CA ASP A 242 -13.30 -9.08 -27.61
C ASP A 242 -13.47 -7.81 -28.46
N GLU A 243 -12.46 -6.94 -28.48
CA GLU A 243 -12.46 -5.72 -29.31
C GLU A 243 -12.50 -6.03 -30.83
N LEU A 244 -11.99 -7.19 -31.24
CA LEU A 244 -11.96 -7.64 -32.64
C LEU A 244 -13.30 -8.18 -33.19
N GLY A 245 -14.43 -7.98 -32.48
CA GLY A 245 -15.75 -8.56 -32.76
C GLY A 245 -16.14 -8.95 -34.21
N ASP A 246 -16.95 -10.03 -34.30
CA ASP A 246 -17.55 -10.66 -35.50
C ASP A 246 -16.63 -11.41 -36.49
N ILE A 247 -15.30 -11.39 -36.33
CA ILE A 247 -14.42 -12.24 -37.15
C ILE A 247 -14.33 -13.65 -36.52
N ALA A 248 -15.39 -14.43 -36.77
CA ALA A 248 -15.56 -15.83 -36.37
C ALA A 248 -15.49 -16.08 -34.86
N SER A 249 -16.64 -16.00 -34.18
CA SER A 249 -16.83 -16.29 -32.75
C SER A 249 -16.24 -17.65 -32.32
N SER A 250 -16.16 -18.62 -33.23
CA SER A 250 -15.51 -19.91 -32.97
C SER A 250 -13.98 -19.82 -32.91
N ALA A 251 -13.33 -18.96 -33.70
CA ALA A 251 -11.88 -18.78 -33.65
C ALA A 251 -11.46 -18.04 -32.37
N ILE A 252 -12.26 -17.05 -31.94
CA ILE A 252 -12.08 -16.35 -30.67
C ILE A 252 -12.17 -17.35 -29.50
N ALA A 253 -13.23 -18.17 -29.44
CA ALA A 253 -13.37 -19.16 -28.38
C ALA A 253 -12.20 -20.16 -28.29
N HIS A 254 -11.67 -20.63 -29.43
CA HIS A 254 -10.49 -21.51 -29.42
C HIS A 254 -9.19 -20.78 -29.05
N LEU A 255 -9.07 -19.48 -29.36
CA LEU A 255 -7.92 -18.67 -28.97
C LEU A 255 -7.96 -18.30 -27.48
N GLU A 256 -9.14 -18.03 -26.93
CA GLU A 256 -9.37 -17.90 -25.49
C GLU A 256 -9.09 -19.21 -24.76
N GLU A 257 -9.59 -20.34 -25.28
CA GLU A 257 -9.27 -21.66 -24.77
C GLU A 257 -7.75 -21.89 -24.78
N LEU A 258 -7.08 -21.59 -25.90
CA LEU A 258 -5.63 -21.71 -26.01
C LEU A 258 -4.91 -20.78 -25.02
N ALA A 259 -5.34 -19.53 -24.86
CA ALA A 259 -4.79 -18.57 -23.90
C ALA A 259 -4.99 -19.04 -22.44
N ASN A 260 -6.12 -19.69 -22.15
CA ASN A 260 -6.44 -20.27 -20.85
C ASN A 260 -5.63 -21.55 -20.55
N TYR A 261 -5.20 -22.29 -21.57
CA TYR A 261 -4.45 -23.55 -21.45
C TYR A 261 -2.96 -23.45 -21.74
N ILE A 262 -2.39 -22.24 -21.90
CA ILE A 262 -0.94 -22.08 -22.03
C ILE A 262 -0.28 -22.64 -20.76
N SER A 263 0.42 -23.77 -20.86
CA SER A 263 1.26 -24.28 -19.77
C SER A 263 2.51 -23.41 -19.61
N ASP A 264 3.20 -23.51 -18.48
CA ASP A 264 4.43 -22.75 -18.24
C ASP A 264 5.50 -23.07 -19.28
N GLU A 265 5.64 -24.36 -19.64
CA GLU A 265 6.54 -24.82 -20.70
C GLU A 265 6.21 -24.24 -22.08
N VAL A 266 4.93 -24.00 -22.36
CA VAL A 266 4.50 -23.35 -23.61
C VAL A 266 4.78 -21.86 -23.52
N PHE A 267 4.47 -21.22 -22.39
CA PHE A 267 4.72 -19.80 -22.17
C PHE A 267 6.20 -19.45 -22.30
N ASP A 268 7.10 -20.29 -21.80
CA ASP A 268 8.56 -20.12 -21.97
C ASP A 268 8.98 -20.04 -23.45
N ARG A 269 8.24 -20.68 -24.36
CA ARG A 269 8.56 -20.72 -25.79
C ARG A 269 7.90 -19.60 -26.58
N VAL A 270 6.73 -19.14 -26.14
CA VAL A 270 5.88 -18.23 -26.94
C VAL A 270 5.64 -16.88 -26.27
N GLY A 271 5.99 -16.70 -24.99
CA GLY A 271 5.68 -15.51 -24.19
C GLY A 271 6.22 -14.22 -24.81
N GLU A 272 7.48 -14.22 -25.25
CA GLU A 272 8.06 -13.07 -25.97
C GLU A 272 7.29 -12.75 -27.26
N THR A 273 6.92 -13.78 -28.03
CA THR A 273 6.17 -13.59 -29.28
C THR A 273 4.79 -13.01 -29.01
N LEU A 274 4.09 -13.52 -27.97
CA LEU A 274 2.80 -12.99 -27.56
C LEU A 274 2.90 -11.53 -27.12
N VAL A 275 3.88 -11.20 -26.28
CA VAL A 275 4.12 -9.81 -25.85
C VAL A 275 4.43 -8.89 -27.03
N GLN A 276 5.24 -9.34 -28.00
CA GLN A 276 5.52 -8.57 -29.21
C GLN A 276 4.25 -8.31 -30.03
N LEU A 277 3.39 -9.32 -30.20
CA LEU A 277 2.11 -9.15 -30.91
C LEU A 277 1.17 -8.20 -30.18
N ILE A 278 1.06 -8.30 -28.85
CA ILE A 278 0.24 -7.36 -28.04
C ILE A 278 0.82 -5.94 -28.15
N SER A 279 2.14 -5.79 -28.16
CA SER A 279 2.80 -4.47 -28.29
C SER A 279 2.50 -3.77 -29.62
N LEU A 280 2.06 -4.49 -30.66
CA LEU A 280 1.65 -3.88 -31.94
C LEU A 280 0.32 -3.14 -31.83
N VAL A 281 -0.55 -3.56 -30.91
CA VAL A 281 -1.91 -3.04 -30.75
C VAL A 281 -2.03 -2.18 -29.49
N TRP A 282 -1.24 -2.48 -28.46
CA TRP A 282 -1.10 -1.69 -27.26
C TRP A 282 0.38 -1.37 -26.99
N PRO A 283 0.88 -0.20 -27.44
CA PRO A 283 2.31 0.14 -27.34
C PRO A 283 2.89 0.09 -25.92
N ASP A 284 2.08 0.39 -24.90
CA ASP A 284 2.51 0.34 -23.49
C ASP A 284 2.78 -1.10 -23.01
N ALA A 285 2.24 -2.11 -23.69
CA ALA A 285 2.55 -3.52 -23.44
C ALA A 285 4.03 -3.88 -23.71
N SER A 286 4.78 -3.00 -24.38
CA SER A 286 6.23 -3.18 -24.55
C SER A 286 6.98 -3.28 -23.22
N ALA A 287 6.43 -2.71 -22.14
CA ALA A 287 6.96 -2.87 -20.79
C ALA A 287 6.94 -4.35 -20.30
N LEU A 288 6.09 -5.22 -20.88
CA LEU A 288 6.07 -6.66 -20.57
C LEU A 288 7.29 -7.41 -21.17
N GLN A 289 8.01 -6.84 -22.14
CA GLN A 289 9.12 -7.54 -22.81
C GLN A 289 10.24 -7.89 -21.84
N ASP A 290 10.55 -7.00 -20.92
CA ASP A 290 11.55 -7.28 -19.91
C ASP A 290 10.99 -8.22 -18.81
N LEU A 291 9.68 -8.20 -18.56
CA LEU A 291 9.07 -8.97 -17.47
C LEU A 291 9.05 -10.48 -17.69
N VAL A 292 9.14 -10.94 -18.95
CA VAL A 292 9.25 -12.38 -19.26
C VAL A 292 10.62 -12.98 -18.92
N HIS A 293 11.60 -12.13 -18.60
CA HIS A 293 12.95 -12.55 -18.24
C HIS A 293 13.14 -12.61 -16.72
N ILE A 294 13.75 -13.70 -16.24
CA ILE A 294 14.02 -13.91 -14.81
C ILE A 294 15.10 -12.93 -14.32
N PRO A 295 14.87 -12.18 -13.22
CA PRO A 295 15.85 -11.25 -12.68
C PRO A 295 17.10 -11.95 -12.15
N GLN A 296 18.25 -11.30 -12.29
CA GLN A 296 19.56 -11.79 -11.86
C GLN A 296 20.05 -11.11 -10.56
N SER A 297 19.30 -10.16 -10.02
CA SER A 297 19.63 -9.48 -8.76
C SER A 297 18.37 -8.95 -8.05
N LEU A 298 18.49 -8.62 -6.76
CA LEU A 298 17.41 -7.97 -6.00
C LEU A 298 17.01 -6.62 -6.60
N GLN A 299 17.98 -5.84 -7.09
CA GLN A 299 17.70 -4.56 -7.74
C GLN A 299 16.89 -4.76 -9.02
N GLU A 300 17.25 -5.76 -9.82
CA GLU A 300 16.52 -6.08 -11.05
C GLU A 300 15.12 -6.62 -10.74
N PHE A 301 14.97 -7.43 -9.70
CA PHE A 301 13.65 -7.86 -9.23
C PHE A 301 12.77 -6.69 -8.81
N ALA A 302 13.28 -5.78 -7.98
CA ALA A 302 12.51 -4.62 -7.52
C ALA A 302 12.09 -3.72 -8.70
N GLN A 303 12.98 -3.55 -9.68
CA GLN A 303 12.66 -2.81 -10.90
C GLN A 303 11.57 -3.52 -11.72
N LYS A 304 11.71 -4.82 -11.99
CA LYS A 304 10.72 -5.59 -12.76
C LYS A 304 9.36 -5.63 -12.07
N VAL A 305 9.31 -5.77 -10.75
CA VAL A 305 8.05 -5.68 -10.00
C VAL A 305 7.43 -4.29 -10.14
N THR A 306 8.21 -3.23 -10.01
CA THR A 306 7.72 -1.85 -10.21
C THR A 306 7.19 -1.64 -11.64
N ASP A 307 7.90 -2.16 -12.64
CA ASP A 307 7.47 -2.12 -14.04
C ASP A 307 6.18 -2.92 -14.25
N PHE A 308 6.05 -4.08 -13.61
CA PHE A 308 4.81 -4.86 -13.60
C PHE A 308 3.64 -4.10 -12.99
N LEU A 309 3.83 -3.45 -11.83
CA LEU A 309 2.79 -2.61 -11.20
C LEU A 309 2.37 -1.46 -12.12
N ASN A 310 3.31 -0.85 -12.85
CA ASN A 310 2.99 0.18 -13.84
C ASN A 310 2.15 -0.38 -14.99
N VAL A 311 2.45 -1.58 -15.50
CA VAL A 311 1.62 -2.23 -16.52
C VAL A 311 0.21 -2.48 -16.00
N GLN A 312 0.07 -2.98 -14.76
CA GLN A 312 -1.24 -3.17 -14.13
C GLN A 312 -2.03 -1.87 -14.05
N VAL A 313 -1.38 -0.77 -13.66
CA VAL A 313 -2.01 0.56 -13.64
C VAL A 313 -2.50 0.97 -15.02
N GLN A 314 -1.65 0.89 -16.06
CA GLN A 314 -2.04 1.29 -17.41
C GLN A 314 -3.18 0.44 -17.95
N MET A 315 -3.10 -0.88 -17.78
CA MET A 315 -4.16 -1.81 -18.18
C MET A 315 -5.49 -1.47 -17.51
N ARG A 316 -5.47 -1.26 -16.18
CA ARG A 316 -6.68 -0.93 -15.42
C ARG A 316 -7.28 0.42 -15.80
N LEU A 317 -6.44 1.43 -16.05
CA LEU A 317 -6.91 2.72 -16.55
C LEU A 317 -7.57 2.60 -17.93
N GLN A 318 -7.02 1.75 -18.81
CA GLN A 318 -7.62 1.47 -20.10
C GLN A 318 -8.98 0.78 -19.96
N PHE A 319 -9.10 -0.21 -19.07
CA PHE A 319 -10.34 -0.99 -18.91
C PHE A 319 -11.43 -0.27 -18.12
N TYR A 320 -11.07 0.47 -17.08
CA TYR A 320 -12.01 1.01 -16.09
C TYR A 320 -12.05 2.54 -16.05
N GLY A 321 -11.11 3.22 -16.71
CA GLY A 321 -11.00 4.68 -16.66
C GLY A 321 -12.23 5.40 -17.21
N GLU A 322 -12.84 4.88 -18.27
CA GLU A 322 -14.09 5.44 -18.82
C GLU A 322 -15.26 5.28 -17.85
N MET A 323 -15.44 4.09 -17.27
CA MET A 323 -16.49 3.82 -16.28
C MET A 323 -16.39 4.74 -15.05
N TYR A 324 -15.17 4.98 -14.58
CA TYR A 324 -14.92 5.92 -13.48
C TYR A 324 -15.32 7.37 -13.86
N GLN A 325 -15.12 7.78 -15.12
CA GLN A 325 -15.44 9.12 -15.60
C GLN A 325 -16.93 9.33 -15.91
N THR A 326 -17.74 8.27 -15.93
CA THR A 326 -19.19 8.37 -16.13
C THR A 326 -19.81 9.36 -15.14
N VAL A 327 -20.54 10.33 -15.68
CA VAL A 327 -21.24 11.35 -14.88
C VAL A 327 -22.43 10.70 -14.20
N ARG A 328 -22.45 10.77 -12.86
CA ARG A 328 -23.53 10.27 -12.01
C ARG A 328 -24.12 11.44 -11.22
N GLU A 329 -25.43 11.42 -10.99
CA GLU A 329 -26.07 12.41 -10.11
C GLU A 329 -25.72 12.09 -8.65
N ALA A 330 -25.45 13.13 -7.86
CA ALA A 330 -25.16 12.96 -6.45
C ALA A 330 -26.38 12.37 -5.72
N ILE A 331 -26.14 11.42 -4.83
CA ILE A 331 -27.19 10.80 -4.01
C ILE A 331 -27.54 11.75 -2.86
N SER A 332 -28.82 11.92 -2.56
CA SER A 332 -29.26 12.72 -1.41
C SER A 332 -29.02 11.99 -0.08
N ASP A 333 -28.79 12.75 1.00
CA ASP A 333 -28.61 12.16 2.34
C ASP A 333 -29.77 11.23 2.72
N ALA A 334 -31.02 11.62 2.39
CA ALA A 334 -32.20 10.83 2.71
C ALA A 334 -32.24 9.49 1.95
N ASP A 335 -31.84 9.48 0.68
CA ASP A 335 -31.81 8.26 -0.13
C ASP A 335 -30.68 7.33 0.33
N PHE A 336 -29.52 7.90 0.66
CA PHE A 336 -28.38 7.14 1.18
C PHE A 336 -28.67 6.53 2.55
N ASP A 337 -29.27 7.29 3.46
CA ASP A 337 -29.68 6.78 4.79
C ASP A 337 -30.70 5.66 4.67
N ALA A 338 -31.70 5.81 3.79
CA ALA A 338 -32.69 4.77 3.53
C ALA A 338 -32.04 3.50 2.96
N PHE A 339 -31.07 3.64 2.07
CA PHE A 339 -30.27 2.53 1.54
C PHE A 339 -29.52 1.80 2.66
N VAL A 340 -28.75 2.50 3.48
CA VAL A 340 -27.98 1.88 4.58
C VAL A 340 -28.90 1.20 5.60
N GLN A 341 -30.05 1.81 5.92
CA GLN A 341 -31.04 1.20 6.81
C GLN A 341 -31.61 -0.10 6.26
N ASN A 342 -31.85 -0.18 4.94
CA ASN A 342 -32.29 -1.43 4.30
C ASN A 342 -31.21 -2.52 4.39
N ILE A 343 -29.94 -2.18 4.17
CA ILE A 343 -28.83 -3.11 4.35
C ILE A 343 -28.78 -3.64 5.79
N VAL A 344 -28.85 -2.76 6.78
CA VAL A 344 -28.85 -3.15 8.20
C VAL A 344 -30.07 -4.02 8.54
N ALA A 345 -31.24 -3.71 7.99
CA ALA A 345 -32.45 -4.51 8.22
C ALA A 345 -32.35 -5.93 7.62
N GLN A 346 -31.69 -6.07 6.47
CA GLN A 346 -31.55 -7.34 5.76
C GLN A 346 -30.42 -8.21 6.32
N TYR A 347 -29.27 -7.61 6.64
CA TYR A 347 -28.04 -8.33 7.00
C TYR A 347 -27.71 -8.27 8.50
N GLY A 348 -28.39 -7.42 9.27
CA GLY A 348 -28.15 -7.22 10.70
C GLY A 348 -27.17 -6.08 10.99
N SER A 349 -26.11 -5.94 10.18
CA SER A 349 -25.16 -4.83 10.27
C SER A 349 -24.40 -4.59 8.95
N ALA A 350 -23.75 -3.43 8.83
CA ALA A 350 -22.84 -3.15 7.72
C ALA A 350 -21.64 -4.10 7.69
N ASN A 351 -21.16 -4.55 8.85
CA ASN A 351 -20.09 -5.55 8.95
C ASN A 351 -20.55 -6.92 8.43
N ASP A 352 -21.76 -7.35 8.74
CA ASP A 352 -22.31 -8.62 8.26
C ASP A 352 -22.54 -8.58 6.75
N TYR A 353 -22.98 -7.44 6.21
CA TYR A 353 -23.05 -7.23 4.77
C TYR A 353 -21.67 -7.31 4.11
N TRP A 354 -20.67 -6.60 4.64
CA TRP A 354 -19.30 -6.66 4.12
C TRP A 354 -18.73 -8.08 4.16
N GLN A 355 -18.99 -8.84 5.22
CA GLN A 355 -18.59 -10.25 5.30
C GLN A 355 -19.30 -11.10 4.25
N ASN A 356 -20.59 -10.83 3.98
CA ASN A 356 -21.34 -11.57 2.98
C ASN A 356 -20.90 -11.24 1.55
N ALA A 357 -20.55 -9.99 1.26
CA ALA A 357 -20.11 -9.54 -0.05
C ALA A 357 -18.69 -10.05 -0.42
N ASN A 358 -17.87 -10.39 0.58
CA ASN A 358 -16.47 -10.81 0.39
C ASN A 358 -16.23 -12.31 0.63
N ASN A 359 -17.29 -13.11 0.84
CA ASN A 359 -17.26 -14.58 0.91
C ASN A 359 -17.92 -15.17 -0.34
#